data_AF-A0AAX3QNH5-F1
#
_entry.id   AF-A0AAX3QNH5-F1
#
_cell.length_a   1.000
_cell.length_b   1.000
_cell.length_c   1.000
_cell.angle_alpha   90.00
_cell.angle_beta   90.00
_cell.angle_gamma   90.00
#
_symmetry.space_group_name_H-M   'P 1'
#
loop_
_entity.id
_entity.type
_entity.pdbx_description
1 polymer ?
#
loop_
_entity_poly.entity_id
_entity_poly.type
_entity_poly.pdbx_seq_one_letter_code
_entity_poly.pdbx_strand_id
1 'polypeptide(L)'
;MKERKTLLITVATVCIYTAILVGWHLYVPRENLTIQVPGADNRPEGLARKANDVVIGEYFMKYEEEPPSGLTGEWTGFRGERFDNVVETPDKINTEAGDYPVVWSFETGEGHAAPVIYKGRVYVLDYNESLNSDALRCFSLESGKELWRRWYRVPMKRNHGFSRTVPVIRDEYVITIGPQGHVMCCDPVTGDLKWGIDMQKQFKTEVPFWYTGQCPCVDDDVLVLAPAGEETLLAGVDCLTGEIVWSTPNTLGYKMSHSSVMPMSLSNKRTYVYAGVGGVCGVSAEKADRGTLLWDTKKWQPSVIAPSPLRLSSSRIFLVAGYGTGGALLQVDKAGSKWTATVLDQYKADKGLSSEQQTPILYNDMIISVMPKDGGGLRSKLVCFSPTDLHNPIWSSAADERFGLGPYLVINKHLFVFKDDGELYVYEIQSKAMKLLKKQRVMDGVDAWGPMAYADGMLVLRDAHTVKCLKIV
;
A
#
# COMPACT_ATOMS: atom_id res chain seq x y z
N MET A 1 11.81 -35.11 69.85
CA MET A 1 10.62 -35.00 68.97
C MET A 1 10.73 -33.90 67.91
N LYS A 2 11.29 -32.71 68.23
CA LYS A 2 11.49 -31.60 67.27
C LYS A 2 12.47 -31.94 66.13
N GLU A 3 13.64 -32.50 66.44
CA GLU A 3 14.66 -32.85 65.43
C GLU A 3 14.19 -33.89 64.42
N ARG A 4 13.42 -34.90 64.87
CA ARG A 4 12.87 -35.93 63.97
C ARG A 4 11.83 -35.37 63.00
N LYS A 5 11.05 -34.34 63.41
CA LYS A 5 10.13 -33.62 62.52
C LYS A 5 10.89 -32.76 61.51
N THR A 6 11.94 -32.06 61.94
CA THR A 6 12.77 -31.25 61.03
C THR A 6 13.45 -32.12 59.97
N LEU A 7 14.01 -33.27 60.37
CA LEU A 7 14.64 -34.21 59.45
C LEU A 7 13.64 -34.75 58.41
N LEU A 8 12.43 -35.13 58.84
CA LEU A 8 11.37 -35.61 57.96
C LEU A 8 10.94 -34.54 56.94
N ILE A 9 10.81 -33.28 57.37
CA ILE A 9 10.45 -32.17 56.48
C ILE A 9 11.57 -31.90 55.48
N THR A 10 12.83 -31.89 55.92
CA THR A 10 13.98 -31.67 55.02
C THR A 10 14.08 -32.77 53.97
N VAL A 11 13.94 -34.04 54.36
CA VAL A 11 13.98 -35.18 53.42
C VAL A 11 12.82 -35.10 52.43
N ALA A 12 11.59 -34.83 52.89
CA ALA A 12 10.44 -34.68 52.00
C ALA A 12 10.64 -33.54 51.00
N THR A 13 11.20 -32.42 51.44
CA THR A 13 11.47 -31.25 50.59
C THR A 13 12.51 -31.60 49.52
N VAL A 14 13.63 -32.24 49.90
CA VAL A 14 14.65 -32.68 48.95
C VAL A 14 14.06 -33.64 47.93
N CYS A 15 13.28 -34.64 48.36
CA CYS A 15 12.64 -35.58 47.44
C CYS A 15 11.70 -34.89 46.45
N ILE A 16 10.92 -33.90 46.88
CA ILE A 16 10.02 -33.14 46.00
C ILE A 16 10.82 -32.35 44.96
N TYR A 17 11.87 -31.62 45.37
CA TYR A 17 12.69 -30.86 44.44
C TYR A 17 13.44 -31.77 43.46
N THR A 18 13.98 -32.90 43.93
CA THR A 18 14.63 -33.89 43.04
C THR A 18 13.63 -34.47 42.05
N ALA A 19 12.40 -34.80 42.47
CA ALA A 19 11.37 -35.29 41.56
C ALA A 19 10.96 -34.26 40.50
N ILE A 20 10.86 -32.98 40.87
CA ILE A 20 10.58 -31.89 39.93
C ILE A 20 11.73 -31.73 38.92
N LEU A 21 12.99 -31.77 39.39
CA LEU A 21 14.17 -31.61 38.53
C LEU A 21 14.31 -32.78 37.56
N VAL A 22 14.11 -34.01 38.04
CA VAL A 22 14.10 -35.21 37.20
C VAL A 22 12.93 -35.16 36.23
N GLY A 23 11.74 -34.76 36.68
CA GLY A 23 10.58 -34.54 35.81
C GLY A 23 10.86 -33.51 34.72
N TRP A 24 11.53 -32.41 35.03
CA TRP A 24 11.92 -31.38 34.05
C TRP A 24 12.94 -31.89 33.03
N HIS A 25 13.93 -32.68 33.46
CA HIS A 25 14.92 -33.26 32.55
C HIS A 25 14.39 -34.43 31.70
N LEU A 26 13.40 -35.16 32.21
CA LEU A 26 12.71 -36.22 31.46
C LEU A 26 11.56 -35.68 30.60
N TYR A 27 11.08 -34.46 30.86
CA TYR A 27 10.11 -33.78 30.04
C TYR A 27 10.79 -33.22 28.79
N VAL A 28 10.71 -33.98 27.70
CA VAL A 28 11.18 -33.53 26.38
C VAL A 28 10.26 -32.40 25.91
N PRO A 29 10.72 -31.13 25.84
CA PRO A 29 9.89 -30.04 25.36
C PRO A 29 9.89 -30.12 23.83
N ARG A 30 8.99 -30.94 23.29
CA ARG A 30 8.68 -31.16 21.86
C ARG A 30 9.67 -32.06 21.12
N GLU A 31 9.15 -33.18 20.60
CA GLU A 31 9.87 -34.08 19.68
C GLU A 31 9.89 -33.58 18.22
N ASN A 32 9.19 -32.50 17.91
CA ASN A 32 9.11 -31.93 16.57
C ASN A 32 9.68 -30.51 16.54
N LEU A 33 11.00 -30.40 16.54
CA LEU A 33 11.68 -29.18 16.13
C LEU A 33 11.76 -29.17 14.60
N THR A 34 10.77 -28.54 13.97
CA THR A 34 10.85 -28.20 12.54
C THR A 34 11.82 -27.03 12.37
N ILE A 35 12.82 -27.20 11.50
CA ILE A 35 13.73 -26.13 11.08
C ILE A 35 12.90 -24.98 10.52
N GLN A 36 12.98 -23.81 11.14
CA GLN A 36 12.35 -22.60 10.62
C GLN A 36 13.19 -22.01 9.49
N VAL A 37 12.63 -22.03 8.28
CA VAL A 37 13.14 -21.28 7.14
C VAL A 37 12.25 -20.05 6.98
N PRO A 38 12.78 -18.82 6.87
CA PRO A 38 11.96 -17.63 6.70
C PRO A 38 11.01 -17.76 5.51
N GLY A 39 9.69 -17.67 5.74
CA GLY A 39 8.68 -17.53 4.69
C GLY A 39 7.81 -18.76 4.37
N ALA A 40 7.69 -19.74 5.28
CA ALA A 40 6.85 -20.93 5.04
C ALA A 40 5.90 -21.33 6.19
N ASP A 41 5.87 -20.58 7.27
CA ASP A 41 5.08 -20.87 8.46
C ASP A 41 3.62 -20.41 8.27
N ASN A 42 2.68 -21.34 8.37
CA ASN A 42 1.21 -21.19 8.27
C ASN A 42 0.57 -21.12 6.87
N ARG A 43 1.11 -21.81 5.86
CA ARG A 43 0.29 -22.22 4.69
C ARG A 43 -0.13 -23.69 4.89
N PRO A 44 -1.34 -23.99 5.40
CA PRO A 44 -1.84 -25.36 5.41
C PRO A 44 -1.91 -25.85 3.96
N GLU A 45 -1.22 -26.94 3.64
CA GLU A 45 -1.51 -27.69 2.42
C GLU A 45 -3.00 -28.10 2.47
N GLY A 46 -3.78 -27.63 1.49
CA GLY A 46 -5.20 -27.99 1.37
C GLY A 46 -6.24 -26.95 1.80
N LEU A 47 -5.85 -25.72 2.18
CA LEU A 47 -6.80 -24.60 2.38
C LEU A 47 -6.92 -23.63 1.20
N ALA A 48 -6.53 -24.07 0.00
CA ALA A 48 -7.02 -23.44 -1.23
C ALA A 48 -8.53 -23.70 -1.31
N ARG A 49 -9.35 -22.76 -0.83
CA ARG A 49 -10.79 -22.78 -1.09
C ARG A 49 -10.99 -22.82 -2.60
N LYS A 50 -11.92 -23.67 -3.05
CA LYS A 50 -12.40 -23.58 -4.43
C LYS A 50 -12.99 -22.18 -4.58
N ALA A 51 -12.40 -21.35 -5.43
CA ALA A 51 -12.82 -19.97 -5.66
C ALA A 51 -14.31 -19.85 -6.06
N ASN A 52 -14.95 -20.95 -6.46
CA ASN A 52 -16.31 -21.05 -7.00
C ASN A 52 -17.45 -20.48 -6.13
N ASP A 53 -17.24 -20.14 -4.86
CA ASP A 53 -18.31 -19.71 -3.95
C ASP A 53 -18.37 -18.19 -3.71
N VAL A 54 -17.40 -17.40 -4.19
CA VAL A 54 -17.44 -15.93 -4.01
C VAL A 54 -18.32 -15.30 -5.09
N VAL A 55 -19.39 -14.63 -4.67
CA VAL A 55 -20.25 -13.77 -5.49
C VAL A 55 -19.84 -12.32 -5.25
N ILE A 56 -18.99 -11.78 -6.13
CA ILE A 56 -18.45 -10.42 -5.97
C ILE A 56 -19.60 -9.40 -5.94
N GLY A 57 -19.56 -8.52 -4.94
CA GLY A 57 -20.58 -7.49 -4.72
C GLY A 57 -21.98 -8.05 -4.50
N GLU A 58 -22.17 -9.22 -3.88
CA GLU A 58 -23.51 -9.81 -3.67
C GLU A 58 -24.49 -8.88 -2.93
N TYR A 59 -24.03 -8.16 -1.90
CA TYR A 59 -24.88 -7.40 -1.00
C TYR A 59 -24.74 -5.89 -1.20
N PHE A 60 -25.84 -5.18 -0.96
CA PHE A 60 -25.93 -3.73 -1.10
C PHE A 60 -26.79 -3.11 0.01
N MET A 61 -26.42 -1.91 0.43
CA MET A 61 -27.17 -1.10 1.38
C MET A 61 -27.00 0.36 1.01
N LYS A 62 -28.11 1.07 0.93
CA LYS A 62 -28.18 2.53 0.76
C LYS A 62 -28.72 3.14 2.05
N TYR A 63 -28.13 4.25 2.46
CA TYR A 63 -28.52 5.00 3.65
C TYR A 63 -29.30 6.26 3.24
N GLU A 64 -29.64 7.11 4.22
CA GLU A 64 -30.37 8.36 3.97
C GLU A 64 -29.61 9.27 3.00
N GLU A 65 -30.32 9.81 2.02
CA GLU A 65 -29.74 10.73 1.04
C GLU A 65 -29.45 12.08 1.69
N GLU A 66 -28.22 12.57 1.52
CA GLU A 66 -27.87 13.97 1.77
C GLU A 66 -28.04 14.78 0.48
N PRO A 67 -28.32 16.10 0.58
CA PRO A 67 -28.33 16.98 -0.58
C PRO A 67 -27.03 16.86 -1.38
N PRO A 68 -27.06 16.99 -2.71
CA PRO A 68 -25.84 16.98 -3.53
C PRO A 68 -24.84 18.02 -3.00
N SER A 69 -23.60 17.58 -2.81
CA SER A 69 -22.53 18.48 -2.37
C SER A 69 -22.20 19.50 -3.45
N GLY A 70 -21.85 20.72 -3.04
CA GLY A 70 -21.30 21.74 -3.92
C GLY A 70 -19.78 21.61 -4.14
N LEU A 71 -19.14 20.64 -3.48
CA LEU A 71 -17.71 20.40 -3.55
C LEU A 71 -17.34 19.71 -4.87
N THR A 72 -16.22 20.10 -5.46
CA THR A 72 -15.80 19.65 -6.80
C THR A 72 -14.41 19.03 -6.82
N GLY A 73 -13.70 19.01 -5.69
CA GLY A 73 -12.34 18.50 -5.60
C GLY A 73 -12.25 17.01 -5.81
N GLU A 74 -11.08 16.58 -6.28
CA GLU A 74 -10.83 15.22 -6.75
C GLU A 74 -9.47 14.70 -6.25
N TRP A 75 -9.50 13.52 -5.67
CA TRP A 75 -8.35 12.67 -5.37
C TRP A 75 -8.70 11.26 -5.84
N THR A 76 -8.41 11.00 -7.11
CA THR A 76 -9.13 9.98 -7.89
C THR A 76 -8.56 8.57 -7.81
N GLY A 77 -7.42 8.36 -7.13
CA GLY A 77 -6.76 7.07 -7.11
C GLY A 77 -5.49 7.03 -6.27
N PHE A 78 -4.81 5.88 -6.28
CA PHE A 78 -3.52 5.73 -5.63
C PHE A 78 -2.53 6.77 -6.16
N ARG A 79 -2.06 7.64 -5.25
CA ARG A 79 -1.15 8.75 -5.54
C ARG A 79 -1.72 9.88 -6.39
N GLY A 80 -3.04 10.00 -6.43
CA GLY A 80 -3.76 11.03 -7.16
C GLY A 80 -3.65 10.87 -8.68
N GLU A 81 -4.25 11.82 -9.41
CA GLU A 81 -4.35 11.79 -10.87
C GLU A 81 -2.99 11.69 -11.59
N ARG A 82 -1.94 12.25 -10.98
CA ARG A 82 -0.57 12.28 -11.53
C ARG A 82 0.31 11.11 -11.08
N PHE A 83 -0.19 10.23 -10.22
CA PHE A 83 0.54 9.11 -9.61
C PHE A 83 1.80 9.52 -8.80
N ASP A 84 1.85 10.75 -8.30
CA ASP A 84 3.06 11.35 -7.70
C ASP A 84 2.93 11.75 -6.23
N ASN A 85 1.72 11.67 -5.62
CA ASN A 85 1.45 12.19 -4.27
C ASN A 85 1.77 13.70 -4.13
N VAL A 86 1.56 14.49 -5.18
CA VAL A 86 1.72 15.95 -5.17
C VAL A 86 0.43 16.62 -5.62
N VAL A 87 -0.12 17.48 -4.76
CA VAL A 87 -1.28 18.32 -5.06
C VAL A 87 -0.84 19.75 -5.29
N GLU A 88 -1.38 20.36 -6.34
CA GLU A 88 -1.36 21.81 -6.56
C GLU A 88 -2.79 22.34 -6.45
N THR A 89 -3.01 23.32 -5.58
CA THR A 89 -4.33 23.89 -5.29
C THR A 89 -4.23 25.38 -5.01
N PRO A 90 -5.24 26.21 -5.38
CA PRO A 90 -5.31 27.61 -4.94
C PRO A 90 -5.48 27.77 -3.42
N ASP A 91 -5.82 26.69 -2.71
CA ASP A 91 -6.06 26.72 -1.27
C ASP A 91 -4.83 27.18 -0.47
N LYS A 92 -5.08 28.07 0.50
CA LYS A 92 -4.06 28.50 1.45
C LYS A 92 -4.08 27.57 2.66
N ILE A 93 -3.11 26.66 2.73
CA ILE A 93 -2.93 25.79 3.89
C ILE A 93 -2.73 26.62 5.16
N ASN A 94 -3.54 26.36 6.18
CA ASN A 94 -3.47 27.02 7.47
C ASN A 94 -2.31 26.45 8.28
N THR A 95 -1.18 27.16 8.28
CA THR A 95 0.03 26.75 9.03
C THR A 95 0.28 27.58 10.28
N GLU A 96 -0.48 28.65 10.49
CA GLU A 96 -0.26 29.64 11.56
C GLU A 96 -1.18 29.45 12.77
N ALA A 97 -2.36 28.84 12.61
CA ALA A 97 -3.31 28.60 13.70
C ALA A 97 -3.01 27.29 14.45
N GLY A 98 -3.75 27.02 15.54
CA GLY A 98 -3.68 25.79 16.36
C GLY A 98 -4.03 24.50 15.58
N ASP A 99 -4.47 23.46 16.27
CA ASP A 99 -4.75 22.16 15.65
C ASP A 99 -5.78 22.26 14.52
N TYR A 100 -5.57 21.51 13.43
CA TYR A 100 -6.56 21.32 12.38
C TYR A 100 -7.81 20.68 12.97
N PRO A 101 -9.00 21.27 12.77
CA PRO A 101 -10.24 20.68 13.24
C PRO A 101 -10.49 19.31 12.61
N VAL A 102 -10.80 18.32 13.45
CA VAL A 102 -11.38 17.05 13.00
C VAL A 102 -12.85 17.31 12.67
N VAL A 103 -13.23 17.18 11.40
CA VAL A 103 -14.62 17.41 10.94
C VAL A 103 -15.50 16.21 11.27
N TRP A 104 -14.98 15.01 11.04
CA TRP A 104 -15.67 13.75 11.32
C TRP A 104 -14.66 12.60 11.46
N SER A 105 -15.15 11.47 11.96
CA SER A 105 -14.42 10.22 12.14
C SER A 105 -15.38 9.04 11.96
N PHE A 106 -14.89 7.94 11.38
CA PHE A 106 -15.62 6.67 11.37
C PHE A 106 -14.68 5.47 11.51
N GLU A 107 -15.24 4.36 12.01
CA GLU A 107 -14.53 3.09 12.18
C GLU A 107 -14.60 2.22 10.92
N THR A 108 -13.56 1.42 10.75
CA THR A 108 -13.34 0.41 9.71
C THR A 108 -12.83 -0.87 10.36
N GLY A 109 -12.89 -1.98 9.64
CA GLY A 109 -12.08 -3.13 10.03
C GLY A 109 -10.59 -2.87 9.82
N GLU A 110 -9.77 -3.80 10.30
CA GLU A 110 -8.32 -3.68 10.24
C GLU A 110 -7.81 -3.63 8.79
N GLY A 111 -7.23 -2.51 8.39
CA GLY A 111 -6.72 -2.34 7.03
C GLY A 111 -5.88 -1.10 6.82
N HIS A 112 -5.32 -1.00 5.61
CA HIS A 112 -4.43 0.06 5.17
C HIS A 112 -4.93 0.75 3.90
N ALA A 113 -6.12 0.38 3.41
CA ALA A 113 -6.74 0.97 2.23
C ALA A 113 -7.04 2.44 2.47
N ALA A 114 -6.38 3.31 1.70
CA ALA A 114 -6.61 4.74 1.75
C ALA A 114 -7.91 5.14 1.03
N PRO A 115 -8.53 6.26 1.44
CA PRO A 115 -9.67 6.83 0.73
C PRO A 115 -9.30 7.41 -0.63
N VAL A 116 -10.29 7.46 -1.52
CA VAL A 116 -10.34 8.43 -2.62
C VAL A 116 -11.46 9.44 -2.37
N ILE A 117 -11.29 10.65 -2.90
CA ILE A 117 -12.27 11.73 -2.75
C ILE A 117 -12.73 12.16 -4.14
N TYR A 118 -14.03 12.28 -4.34
CA TYR A 118 -14.59 12.71 -5.62
C TYR A 118 -15.86 13.51 -5.42
N LYS A 119 -15.84 14.79 -5.78
CA LYS A 119 -17.02 15.68 -5.83
C LYS A 119 -17.88 15.59 -4.57
N GLY A 120 -17.25 15.81 -3.41
CA GLY A 120 -17.90 15.80 -2.10
C GLY A 120 -18.19 14.42 -1.50
N ARG A 121 -17.64 13.34 -2.06
CA ARG A 121 -17.76 11.98 -1.50
C ARG A 121 -16.41 11.34 -1.24
N VAL A 122 -16.38 10.46 -0.24
CA VAL A 122 -15.20 9.67 0.16
C VAL A 122 -15.51 8.20 -0.07
N TYR A 123 -14.59 7.47 -0.71
CA TYR A 123 -14.74 6.04 -0.98
C TYR A 123 -13.58 5.28 -0.36
N VAL A 124 -13.90 4.24 0.40
CA VAL A 124 -12.91 3.42 1.12
C VAL A 124 -13.23 1.94 0.90
N LEU A 125 -12.18 1.16 0.62
CA LEU A 125 -12.25 -0.29 0.68
C LEU A 125 -12.00 -0.74 2.12
N ASP A 126 -12.90 -1.55 2.65
CA ASP A 126 -12.93 -2.00 4.04
C ASP A 126 -13.11 -3.52 4.09
N TYR A 127 -12.72 -4.15 5.19
CA TYR A 127 -13.00 -5.56 5.45
C TYR A 127 -13.72 -5.68 6.78
N ASN A 128 -14.95 -6.16 6.76
CA ASN A 128 -15.70 -6.43 7.98
C ASN A 128 -15.37 -7.84 8.47
N GLU A 129 -14.67 -7.94 9.60
CA GLU A 129 -14.23 -9.20 10.19
C GLU A 129 -15.40 -10.04 10.72
N SER A 130 -16.40 -9.40 11.33
CA SER A 130 -17.58 -10.09 11.86
C SER A 130 -18.39 -10.78 10.74
N LEU A 131 -18.44 -10.13 9.58
CA LEU A 131 -19.10 -10.64 8.39
C LEU A 131 -18.14 -11.40 7.47
N ASN A 132 -16.84 -11.43 7.75
CA ASN A 132 -15.86 -12.01 6.84
C ASN A 132 -16.06 -11.52 5.39
N SER A 133 -16.13 -10.20 5.20
CA SER A 133 -16.54 -9.61 3.92
C SER A 133 -15.70 -8.39 3.53
N ASP A 134 -15.35 -8.30 2.26
CA ASP A 134 -14.76 -7.12 1.65
C ASP A 134 -15.88 -6.17 1.20
N ALA A 135 -15.72 -4.87 1.44
CA ALA A 135 -16.76 -3.87 1.28
C ALA A 135 -16.20 -2.56 0.71
N LEU A 136 -16.82 -2.08 -0.38
CA LEU A 136 -16.67 -0.70 -0.82
C LEU A 136 -17.72 0.15 -0.11
N ARG A 137 -17.27 1.17 0.61
CA ARG A 137 -18.11 2.10 1.38
C ARG A 137 -17.98 3.51 0.82
N CYS A 138 -19.09 4.22 0.69
CA CYS A 138 -19.15 5.60 0.25
C CYS A 138 -19.70 6.49 1.36
N PHE A 139 -19.05 7.63 1.59
CA PHE A 139 -19.42 8.60 2.63
C PHE A 139 -19.51 10.01 2.04
N SER A 140 -20.25 10.88 2.72
CA SER A 140 -20.21 12.32 2.50
C SER A 140 -18.89 12.90 3.00
N LEU A 141 -18.19 13.69 2.19
CA LEU A 141 -16.98 14.41 2.60
C LEU A 141 -17.29 15.50 3.62
N GLU A 142 -18.49 16.07 3.58
CA GLU A 142 -18.88 17.16 4.48
C GLU A 142 -19.25 16.65 5.87
N SER A 143 -20.04 15.57 5.94
CA SER A 143 -20.62 15.10 7.20
C SER A 143 -19.96 13.83 7.76
N GLY A 144 -19.24 13.07 6.93
CA GLY A 144 -18.70 11.75 7.29
C GLY A 144 -19.78 10.65 7.39
N LYS A 145 -21.04 10.94 7.04
CA LYS A 145 -22.09 9.92 7.04
C LYS A 145 -21.93 8.98 5.86
N GLU A 146 -22.17 7.70 6.11
CA GLU A 146 -22.17 6.68 5.08
C GLU A 146 -23.42 6.83 4.19
N LEU A 147 -23.22 6.87 2.88
CA LEU A 147 -24.25 7.07 1.86
C LEU A 147 -24.70 5.74 1.27
N TRP A 148 -23.74 4.85 0.99
CA TRP A 148 -24.01 3.49 0.53
C TRP A 148 -22.81 2.58 0.78
N ARG A 149 -23.06 1.26 0.75
CA ARG A 149 -22.02 0.24 0.70
C ARG A 149 -22.40 -0.94 -0.18
N ARG A 150 -21.41 -1.51 -0.84
CA ARG A 150 -21.48 -2.75 -1.61
C ARG A 150 -20.45 -3.74 -1.07
N TRP A 151 -20.84 -4.96 -0.77
CA TRP A 151 -19.93 -5.94 -0.15
C TRP A 151 -20.25 -7.37 -0.55
N TYR A 152 -19.33 -8.28 -0.23
CA TYR A 152 -19.49 -9.71 -0.49
C TYR A 152 -18.69 -10.54 0.50
N ARG A 153 -19.17 -11.76 0.78
CA ARG A 153 -18.48 -12.67 1.71
C ARG A 153 -17.20 -13.19 1.08
N VAL A 154 -16.08 -13.01 1.78
CA VAL A 154 -14.76 -13.53 1.43
C VAL A 154 -13.99 -13.85 2.71
N PRO A 155 -14.27 -14.98 3.39
CA PRO A 155 -13.58 -15.29 4.63
C PRO A 155 -12.09 -15.56 4.39
N MET A 156 -11.27 -14.82 5.13
CA MET A 156 -9.81 -14.86 5.07
C MET A 156 -9.23 -14.75 6.48
N LYS A 157 -7.98 -15.20 6.66
CA LYS A 157 -7.29 -15.11 7.95
C LYS A 157 -6.66 -13.72 8.11
N ARG A 158 -6.63 -13.18 9.33
CA ARG A 158 -5.86 -11.96 9.61
C ARG A 158 -4.40 -12.17 9.25
N ASN A 159 -3.82 -11.26 8.46
CA ASN A 159 -2.39 -11.25 8.16
C ASN A 159 -1.93 -9.80 7.92
N HIS A 160 -1.42 -9.12 8.96
CA HIS A 160 -1.08 -7.67 8.97
C HIS A 160 -2.23 -6.72 8.57
N GLY A 161 -3.48 -7.07 8.88
CA GLY A 161 -4.70 -6.43 8.37
C GLY A 161 -5.23 -7.07 7.09
N PHE A 162 -6.27 -6.48 6.49
CA PHE A 162 -7.02 -7.07 5.37
C PHE A 162 -6.96 -6.20 4.10
N SER A 163 -7.82 -5.18 3.99
CA SER A 163 -7.92 -4.33 2.79
C SER A 163 -6.81 -3.29 2.76
N ARG A 164 -6.12 -3.17 1.61
CA ARG A 164 -4.90 -2.35 1.47
C ARG A 164 -4.86 -1.49 0.21
N THR A 165 -5.70 -1.80 -0.76
CA THR A 165 -5.68 -1.13 -2.06
C THR A 165 -6.51 0.15 -1.99
N VAL A 166 -6.07 1.15 -2.74
CA VAL A 166 -6.78 2.43 -2.90
C VAL A 166 -7.68 2.30 -4.12
N PRO A 167 -9.00 2.57 -4.02
CA PRO A 167 -9.89 2.55 -5.20
C PRO A 167 -9.41 3.51 -6.29
N VAL A 168 -9.94 3.35 -7.51
CA VAL A 168 -9.88 4.39 -8.55
C VAL A 168 -11.29 4.82 -8.91
N ILE A 169 -11.50 6.10 -9.16
CA ILE A 169 -12.81 6.68 -9.39
C ILE A 169 -12.84 7.70 -10.54
N ARG A 170 -13.92 7.66 -11.31
CA ARG A 170 -14.36 8.65 -12.30
C ARG A 170 -15.88 8.78 -12.21
N ASP A 171 -16.45 9.65 -13.04
CA ASP A 171 -17.90 9.89 -13.10
C ASP A 171 -18.73 8.61 -13.26
N GLU A 172 -18.26 7.66 -14.07
CA GLU A 172 -19.04 6.46 -14.41
C GLU A 172 -18.67 5.22 -13.60
N TYR A 173 -17.56 5.22 -12.86
CA TYR A 173 -17.13 4.01 -12.13
C TYR A 173 -16.29 4.32 -10.90
N VAL A 174 -16.43 3.44 -9.91
CA VAL A 174 -15.47 3.27 -8.83
C VAL A 174 -15.04 1.79 -8.82
N ILE A 175 -13.73 1.57 -8.95
CA ILE A 175 -13.14 0.24 -9.10
C ILE A 175 -12.23 -0.05 -7.92
N THR A 176 -12.35 -1.23 -7.33
CA THR A 176 -11.52 -1.71 -6.21
C THR A 176 -10.83 -3.02 -6.55
N ILE A 177 -9.77 -3.35 -5.80
CA ILE A 177 -9.14 -4.68 -5.81
C ILE A 177 -9.10 -5.21 -4.38
N GLY A 178 -9.95 -6.17 -4.05
CA GLY A 178 -10.03 -6.80 -2.74
C GLY A 178 -8.77 -7.61 -2.38
N PRO A 179 -8.60 -8.00 -1.10
CA PRO A 179 -7.41 -8.70 -0.60
C PRO A 179 -7.08 -10.02 -1.33
N GLN A 180 -8.10 -10.67 -1.90
CA GLN A 180 -7.98 -11.94 -2.65
C GLN A 180 -7.87 -11.75 -4.17
N GLY A 181 -7.64 -10.52 -4.63
CA GLY A 181 -7.53 -10.21 -6.05
C GLY A 181 -8.89 -10.19 -6.77
N HIS A 182 -9.97 -9.92 -6.05
CA HIS A 182 -11.28 -9.67 -6.65
C HIS A 182 -11.37 -8.21 -7.06
N VAL A 183 -11.63 -7.94 -8.33
CA VAL A 183 -11.90 -6.60 -8.85
C VAL A 183 -13.40 -6.39 -8.85
N MET A 184 -13.85 -5.27 -8.29
CA MET A 184 -15.27 -4.90 -8.24
C MET A 184 -15.42 -3.50 -8.81
N CYS A 185 -16.31 -3.35 -9.79
CA CYS A 185 -16.68 -2.07 -10.37
C CYS A 185 -18.12 -1.73 -10.01
N CYS A 186 -18.33 -0.55 -9.43
CA CYS A 186 -19.66 -0.04 -9.11
C CYS A 186 -19.86 1.34 -9.74
N ASP A 187 -21.13 1.71 -9.89
CA ASP A 187 -21.51 3.10 -10.11
C ASP A 187 -21.18 3.97 -8.87
N PRO A 188 -20.50 5.11 -9.00
CA PRO A 188 -20.06 5.91 -7.85
C PRO A 188 -21.20 6.54 -7.05
N VAL A 189 -22.35 6.78 -7.68
CA VAL A 189 -23.46 7.51 -7.08
C VAL A 189 -24.42 6.56 -6.38
N THR A 190 -24.81 5.52 -7.09
CA THR A 190 -25.82 4.55 -6.65
C THR A 190 -25.20 3.39 -5.88
N GLY A 191 -23.92 3.06 -6.12
CA GLY A 191 -23.27 1.88 -5.59
C GLY A 191 -23.68 0.58 -6.30
N ASP A 192 -24.41 0.67 -7.41
CA ASP A 192 -24.83 -0.47 -8.21
C ASP A 192 -23.62 -1.19 -8.81
N LEU A 193 -23.57 -2.51 -8.66
CA LEU A 193 -22.53 -3.34 -9.25
C LEU A 193 -22.65 -3.30 -10.78
N LYS A 194 -21.56 -2.97 -11.46
CA LYS A 194 -21.46 -3.01 -12.92
C LYS A 194 -20.89 -4.34 -13.40
N TRP A 195 -19.72 -4.71 -12.87
CA TRP A 195 -19.04 -5.97 -13.21
C TRP A 195 -18.04 -6.35 -12.11
N GLY A 196 -17.56 -7.60 -12.16
CA GLY A 196 -16.51 -8.09 -11.27
C GLY A 196 -15.59 -9.09 -11.96
N ILE A 197 -14.32 -9.10 -11.57
CA ILE A 197 -13.29 -10.03 -12.06
C ILE A 197 -12.65 -10.74 -10.86
N ASP A 198 -12.51 -12.06 -10.94
CA ASP A 198 -11.75 -12.85 -9.96
C ASP A 198 -10.41 -13.22 -10.60
N MET A 199 -9.32 -12.56 -10.18
CA MET A 199 -8.02 -12.77 -10.82
C MET A 199 -7.48 -14.20 -10.62
N GLN A 200 -7.84 -14.86 -9.51
CA GLN A 200 -7.44 -16.25 -9.28
C GLN A 200 -8.16 -17.19 -10.25
N LYS A 201 -9.46 -17.00 -10.47
CA LYS A 201 -10.22 -17.81 -11.45
C LYS A 201 -9.78 -17.55 -12.88
N GLN A 202 -9.72 -16.28 -13.25
CA GLN A 202 -9.58 -15.83 -14.64
C GLN A 202 -8.14 -15.91 -15.13
N PHE A 203 -7.16 -15.54 -14.31
CA PHE A 203 -5.76 -15.47 -14.73
C PHE A 203 -4.86 -16.51 -14.03
N LYS A 204 -5.39 -17.30 -13.09
CA LYS A 204 -4.60 -18.19 -12.22
C LYS A 204 -3.55 -17.44 -11.41
N THR A 205 -3.88 -16.22 -10.99
CA THR A 205 -3.03 -15.41 -10.12
C THR A 205 -2.78 -16.11 -8.79
N GLU A 206 -1.51 -16.15 -8.35
CA GLU A 206 -1.17 -16.44 -6.95
C GLU A 206 -1.29 -15.16 -6.12
N VAL A 207 -2.17 -15.16 -5.10
CA VAL A 207 -2.32 -14.02 -4.19
C VAL A 207 -1.04 -13.85 -3.35
N PRO A 208 -0.49 -12.62 -3.24
CA PRO A 208 0.67 -12.35 -2.40
C PRO A 208 0.47 -12.75 -0.94
N PHE A 209 1.58 -13.01 -0.23
CA PHE A 209 1.55 -13.51 1.15
C PHE A 209 0.75 -12.59 2.10
N TRP A 210 0.89 -11.27 1.98
CA TRP A 210 0.11 -10.27 2.75
C TRP A 210 -1.06 -9.70 1.97
N TYR A 211 -1.70 -10.54 1.14
CA TYR A 211 -2.82 -10.16 0.28
C TYR A 211 -2.47 -9.14 -0.80
N THR A 212 -3.39 -8.92 -1.73
CA THR A 212 -3.17 -7.98 -2.84
C THR A 212 -2.96 -6.56 -2.32
N GLY A 213 -1.84 -5.94 -2.73
CA GLY A 213 -1.52 -4.54 -2.45
C GLY A 213 -1.50 -3.63 -3.68
N GLN A 214 -1.49 -4.22 -4.89
CA GLN A 214 -1.61 -3.47 -6.13
C GLN A 214 -2.93 -2.70 -6.15
N CYS A 215 -2.85 -1.40 -6.39
CA CYS A 215 -4.01 -0.56 -6.63
C CYS A 215 -4.40 -0.59 -8.12
N PRO A 216 -5.70 -0.45 -8.44
CA PRO A 216 -6.17 -0.30 -9.81
C PRO A 216 -5.56 0.96 -10.45
N CYS A 217 -4.96 0.78 -11.63
CA CYS A 217 -4.40 1.87 -12.44
C CYS A 217 -5.29 2.07 -13.66
N VAL A 218 -5.76 3.28 -13.92
CA VAL A 218 -6.53 3.59 -15.13
C VAL A 218 -5.76 4.56 -16.00
N ASP A 219 -5.72 4.27 -17.30
CA ASP A 219 -5.12 5.10 -18.34
C ASP A 219 -6.11 5.19 -19.51
N ASP A 220 -6.64 6.40 -19.76
CA ASP A 220 -7.89 6.63 -20.51
C ASP A 220 -9.07 5.88 -19.86
N ASP A 221 -9.78 5.04 -20.60
CA ASP A 221 -10.92 4.22 -20.12
C ASP A 221 -10.53 2.74 -19.90
N VAL A 222 -9.22 2.47 -19.74
CA VAL A 222 -8.69 1.11 -19.57
C VAL A 222 -8.07 0.95 -18.19
N LEU A 223 -8.63 0.03 -17.42
CA LEU A 223 -8.06 -0.49 -16.19
C LEU A 223 -6.90 -1.43 -16.51
N VAL A 224 -5.72 -1.09 -16.01
CA VAL A 224 -4.51 -1.90 -16.10
C VAL A 224 -4.35 -2.71 -14.84
N LEU A 225 -4.43 -4.03 -14.97
CA LEU A 225 -4.19 -5.00 -13.91
C LEU A 225 -2.85 -5.70 -14.16
N ALA A 226 -2.06 -5.93 -13.11
CA ALA A 226 -1.00 -6.95 -13.14
C ALA A 226 -1.47 -8.21 -12.40
N PRO A 227 -2.26 -9.09 -13.05
CA PRO A 227 -2.59 -10.37 -12.45
C PRO A 227 -1.35 -11.24 -12.26
N ALA A 228 -0.32 -11.07 -13.10
CA ALA A 228 0.91 -11.88 -13.11
C ALA A 228 0.61 -13.38 -12.85
N GLY A 229 -0.40 -13.85 -13.57
CA GLY A 229 -0.93 -15.20 -13.50
C GLY A 229 -0.20 -16.12 -14.47
N GLU A 230 -0.70 -17.34 -14.64
CA GLU A 230 0.00 -18.39 -15.39
C GLU A 230 0.33 -17.97 -16.83
N GLU A 231 -0.65 -17.40 -17.55
CA GLU A 231 -0.48 -17.00 -18.95
C GLU A 231 -0.42 -15.48 -19.15
N THR A 232 -0.97 -14.69 -18.22
CA THR A 232 -1.15 -13.24 -18.37
C THR A 232 -0.35 -12.46 -17.34
N LEU A 233 0.60 -11.64 -17.82
CA LEU A 233 1.41 -10.75 -17.00
C LEU A 233 0.62 -9.51 -16.60
N LEU A 234 0.21 -8.73 -17.61
CA LEU A 234 -0.66 -7.57 -17.49
C LEU A 234 -1.92 -7.78 -18.33
N ALA A 235 -3.04 -7.21 -17.89
CA ALA A 235 -4.28 -7.16 -18.65
C ALA A 235 -4.83 -5.73 -18.67
N GLY A 236 -5.34 -5.32 -19.83
CA GLY A 236 -6.18 -4.14 -19.97
C GLY A 236 -7.63 -4.55 -19.99
N VAL A 237 -8.43 -3.90 -19.13
CA VAL A 237 -9.85 -4.15 -18.98
C VAL A 237 -10.59 -2.86 -19.27
N ASP A 238 -11.61 -2.91 -20.12
CA ASP A 238 -12.51 -1.78 -20.33
C ASP A 238 -13.24 -1.44 -19.02
N CYS A 239 -13.12 -0.18 -18.56
CA CYS A 239 -13.62 0.23 -17.25
C CYS A 239 -15.15 0.11 -17.12
N LEU A 240 -15.90 0.23 -18.21
CA LEU A 240 -17.36 0.25 -18.19
C LEU A 240 -17.96 -1.16 -18.26
N THR A 241 -17.34 -2.04 -19.06
CA THR A 241 -17.88 -3.36 -19.38
C THR A 241 -17.20 -4.50 -18.60
N GLY A 242 -15.96 -4.31 -18.16
CA GLY A 242 -15.15 -5.37 -17.56
C GLY A 242 -14.55 -6.34 -18.58
N GLU A 243 -14.66 -6.06 -19.87
CA GLU A 243 -14.08 -6.89 -20.93
C GLU A 243 -12.56 -6.72 -21.01
N ILE A 244 -11.84 -7.81 -21.20
CA ILE A 244 -10.39 -7.75 -21.47
C ILE A 244 -10.19 -7.23 -22.89
N VAL A 245 -9.59 -6.05 -23.04
CA VAL A 245 -9.29 -5.41 -24.33
C VAL A 245 -7.88 -5.69 -24.84
N TRP A 246 -6.95 -6.06 -23.95
CA TRP A 246 -5.62 -6.55 -24.33
C TRP A 246 -4.98 -7.35 -23.18
N SER A 247 -4.00 -8.18 -23.49
CA SER A 247 -3.22 -8.94 -22.52
C SER A 247 -1.76 -9.03 -22.93
N THR A 248 -0.85 -8.94 -21.96
CA THR A 248 0.58 -9.23 -22.13
C THR A 248 0.86 -10.67 -21.68
N PRO A 249 1.44 -11.54 -22.51
CA PRO A 249 1.82 -12.90 -22.10
C PRO A 249 2.83 -12.92 -20.94
N ASN A 250 2.66 -13.79 -19.96
CA ASN A 250 3.62 -13.98 -18.85
C ASN A 250 4.78 -14.93 -19.19
N THR A 251 5.48 -14.65 -20.29
CA THR A 251 6.68 -15.42 -20.68
C THR A 251 7.84 -15.26 -19.70
N LEU A 252 7.79 -14.26 -18.83
CA LEU A 252 8.81 -13.95 -17.83
C LEU A 252 8.70 -14.82 -16.57
N GLY A 253 7.52 -15.41 -16.31
CA GLY A 253 7.22 -16.18 -15.11
C GLY A 253 7.16 -15.32 -13.84
N TYR A 254 6.74 -14.06 -13.95
CA TYR A 254 6.57 -13.19 -12.79
C TYR A 254 5.32 -13.58 -12.00
N LYS A 255 5.33 -13.30 -10.71
CA LYS A 255 4.15 -13.41 -9.84
C LYS A 255 3.73 -12.03 -9.34
N MET A 256 2.48 -11.94 -8.90
CA MET A 256 1.93 -10.71 -8.34
C MET A 256 2.74 -10.25 -7.13
N SER A 257 3.17 -8.99 -7.13
CA SER A 257 3.70 -8.27 -5.97
C SER A 257 2.64 -7.35 -5.36
N HIS A 258 3.01 -6.60 -4.32
CA HIS A 258 2.15 -5.53 -3.76
C HIS A 258 2.30 -4.21 -4.53
N SER A 259 3.29 -4.10 -5.42
CA SER A 259 3.59 -2.93 -6.21
C SER A 259 2.46 -2.64 -7.21
N SER A 260 2.10 -1.37 -7.40
CA SER A 260 1.12 -0.98 -8.41
C SER A 260 1.79 -0.74 -9.75
N VAL A 261 1.08 -1.00 -10.85
CA VAL A 261 1.52 -0.61 -12.20
C VAL A 261 1.58 0.91 -12.29
N MET A 262 2.69 1.45 -12.78
CA MET A 262 2.90 2.90 -12.90
C MET A 262 3.03 3.31 -14.38
N PRO A 263 2.11 4.14 -14.92
CA PRO A 263 2.24 4.68 -16.27
C PRO A 263 3.29 5.81 -16.28
N MET A 264 4.25 5.74 -17.19
CA MET A 264 5.30 6.75 -17.31
C MET A 264 5.91 6.83 -18.71
N SER A 265 6.59 7.93 -19.02
CA SER A 265 7.25 8.12 -20.33
C SER A 265 8.75 7.83 -20.24
N LEU A 266 9.18 6.76 -20.92
CA LEU A 266 10.57 6.30 -20.99
C LEU A 266 11.05 6.28 -22.45
N SER A 267 12.20 6.90 -22.74
CA SER A 267 12.73 7.04 -24.09
C SER A 267 11.68 7.54 -25.09
N ASN A 268 10.90 8.55 -24.68
CA ASN A 268 9.79 9.15 -25.43
C ASN A 268 8.66 8.19 -25.81
N LYS A 269 8.46 7.10 -25.07
CA LYS A 269 7.32 6.19 -25.22
C LYS A 269 6.59 5.99 -23.89
N ARG A 270 5.27 6.06 -23.92
CA ARG A 270 4.41 5.71 -22.78
C ARG A 270 4.55 4.21 -22.48
N THR A 271 4.86 3.90 -21.23
CA THR A 271 5.16 2.57 -20.74
C THR A 271 4.45 2.36 -19.40
N TYR A 272 3.75 1.25 -19.25
CA TYR A 272 3.34 0.70 -17.97
C TYR A 272 4.53 -0.03 -17.36
N VAL A 273 5.03 0.44 -16.22
CA VAL A 273 6.14 -0.20 -15.50
C VAL A 273 5.59 -0.98 -14.32
N TYR A 274 6.00 -2.25 -14.21
CA TYR A 274 5.58 -3.15 -13.15
C TYR A 274 6.79 -3.82 -12.51
N ALA A 275 6.86 -3.76 -11.17
CA ALA A 275 7.83 -4.49 -10.36
C ALA A 275 7.13 -5.72 -9.73
N GLY A 276 7.19 -6.85 -10.42
CA GLY A 276 6.61 -8.11 -9.96
C GLY A 276 7.59 -8.93 -9.12
N VAL A 277 7.10 -9.99 -8.48
CA VAL A 277 8.00 -10.98 -7.88
C VAL A 277 8.66 -11.76 -9.02
N GLY A 278 9.97 -11.59 -9.17
CA GLY A 278 10.76 -12.17 -10.26
C GLY A 278 11.46 -11.14 -11.16
N GLY A 279 11.13 -9.85 -11.04
CA GLY A 279 11.83 -8.79 -11.75
C GLY A 279 10.97 -7.56 -12.06
N VAL A 280 11.48 -6.73 -12.97
CA VAL A 280 10.86 -5.46 -13.36
C VAL A 280 10.70 -5.45 -14.87
N CYS A 281 9.54 -5.02 -15.35
CA CYS A 281 9.26 -4.95 -16.78
C CYS A 281 8.60 -3.63 -17.17
N GLY A 282 8.71 -3.33 -18.46
CA GLY A 282 7.98 -2.26 -19.12
C GLY A 282 7.13 -2.83 -20.24
N VAL A 283 5.86 -2.48 -20.24
CA VAL A 283 4.86 -2.86 -21.25
C VAL A 283 4.37 -1.58 -21.93
N SER A 284 4.16 -1.62 -23.23
CA SER A 284 3.70 -0.44 -23.96
C SER A 284 2.32 0.03 -23.48
N ALA A 285 2.22 1.33 -23.24
CA ALA A 285 0.95 2.01 -22.98
C ALA A 285 0.42 2.78 -24.20
N GLU A 286 1.20 2.86 -25.29
CA GLU A 286 0.81 3.54 -26.51
C GLU A 286 -0.34 2.80 -27.20
N LYS A 287 -1.35 3.53 -27.67
CA LYS A 287 -2.54 2.94 -28.30
C LYS A 287 -2.20 1.99 -29.46
N ALA A 288 -1.14 2.28 -30.22
CA ALA A 288 -0.75 1.53 -31.40
C ALA A 288 -0.18 0.11 -31.12
N ASP A 289 0.39 -0.12 -29.95
CA ASP A 289 1.03 -1.39 -29.58
C ASP A 289 0.83 -1.73 -28.08
N ARG A 290 -0.27 -1.24 -27.50
CA ARG A 290 -0.62 -1.37 -26.07
C ARG A 290 -0.59 -2.84 -25.65
N GLY A 291 0.01 -3.12 -24.49
CA GLY A 291 0.17 -4.49 -23.98
C GLY A 291 1.39 -5.24 -24.52
N THR A 292 2.18 -4.65 -25.41
CA THR A 292 3.43 -5.27 -25.90
C THR A 292 4.53 -5.16 -24.84
N LEU A 293 5.14 -6.28 -24.45
CA LEU A 293 6.33 -6.28 -23.59
C LEU A 293 7.50 -5.60 -24.33
N LEU A 294 8.05 -4.53 -23.74
CA LEU A 294 9.12 -3.74 -24.32
C LEU A 294 10.48 -4.17 -23.80
N TRP A 295 10.60 -4.35 -22.48
CA TRP A 295 11.83 -4.71 -21.79
C TRP A 295 11.53 -5.38 -20.45
N ASP A 296 12.49 -6.13 -19.94
CA ASP A 296 12.49 -6.69 -18.60
C ASP A 296 13.90 -6.75 -18.02
N THR A 297 13.99 -6.94 -16.71
CA THR A 297 15.23 -7.30 -16.02
C THR A 297 14.95 -8.11 -14.76
N LYS A 298 15.72 -9.18 -14.57
CA LYS A 298 15.71 -10.00 -13.35
C LYS A 298 16.87 -9.67 -12.40
N LYS A 299 17.66 -8.63 -12.71
CA LYS A 299 18.83 -8.24 -11.90
C LYS A 299 18.43 -7.71 -10.53
N TRP A 300 17.26 -7.08 -10.43
CA TRP A 300 16.64 -6.68 -9.17
C TRP A 300 15.31 -7.41 -9.01
N GLN A 301 15.27 -8.37 -8.08
CA GLN A 301 14.13 -9.28 -7.89
C GLN A 301 13.86 -9.58 -6.40
N PRO A 302 13.51 -8.57 -5.58
CA PRO A 302 13.12 -8.81 -4.19
C PRO A 302 11.88 -9.71 -4.08
N SER A 303 11.76 -10.44 -2.98
CA SER A 303 10.60 -11.31 -2.72
C SER A 303 9.38 -10.53 -2.23
N VAL A 304 9.58 -9.32 -1.70
CA VAL A 304 8.51 -8.41 -1.25
C VAL A 304 8.78 -7.04 -1.84
N ILE A 305 7.82 -6.56 -2.65
CA ILE A 305 7.87 -5.25 -3.28
C ILE A 305 6.50 -4.60 -3.09
N ALA A 306 6.43 -3.58 -2.25
CA ALA A 306 5.23 -2.77 -2.01
C ALA A 306 5.32 -1.37 -2.64
N PRO A 307 6.46 -0.65 -2.55
CA PRO A 307 6.64 0.60 -3.28
C PRO A 307 6.51 0.38 -4.78
N SER A 308 5.95 1.36 -5.47
CA SER A 308 5.78 1.38 -6.93
C SER A 308 6.98 2.04 -7.61
N PRO A 309 7.28 1.71 -8.88
CA PRO A 309 8.40 2.30 -9.59
C PRO A 309 8.32 3.83 -9.67
N LEU A 310 9.38 4.54 -9.27
CA LEU A 310 9.47 5.99 -9.34
C LEU A 310 10.28 6.43 -10.56
N ARG A 311 9.67 7.19 -11.47
CA ARG A 311 10.41 7.80 -12.58
C ARG A 311 11.29 8.95 -12.09
N LEU A 312 12.58 8.91 -12.40
CA LEU A 312 13.52 10.01 -12.13
C LEU A 312 13.85 10.86 -13.36
N SER A 313 13.80 10.28 -14.55
CA SER A 313 14.06 11.00 -15.81
C SER A 313 13.39 10.32 -17.01
N SER A 314 13.70 10.77 -18.22
CA SER A 314 13.28 10.09 -19.46
C SER A 314 13.86 8.68 -19.64
N SER A 315 14.89 8.30 -18.89
CA SER A 315 15.49 6.97 -18.97
C SER A 315 15.76 6.32 -17.61
N ARG A 316 15.53 7.01 -16.49
CA ARG A 316 15.86 6.48 -15.15
C ARG A 316 14.63 6.19 -14.31
N ILE A 317 14.65 5.03 -13.67
CA ILE A 317 13.63 4.55 -12.73
C ILE A 317 14.33 4.20 -11.43
N PHE A 318 13.80 4.69 -10.32
CA PHE A 318 14.23 4.32 -8.98
C PHE A 318 13.25 3.33 -8.37
N LEU A 319 13.79 2.28 -7.76
CA LEU A 319 13.06 1.20 -7.14
C LEU A 319 13.54 1.04 -5.70
N VAL A 320 12.59 0.76 -4.80
CA VAL A 320 12.87 0.42 -3.41
C VAL A 320 12.00 -0.74 -2.97
N ALA A 321 12.49 -1.52 -2.02
CA ALA A 321 11.74 -2.62 -1.44
C ALA A 321 12.10 -2.81 0.05
N GLY A 322 11.15 -3.38 0.78
CA GLY A 322 11.26 -3.63 2.21
C GLY A 322 12.24 -4.74 2.60
N TYR A 323 12.21 -5.07 3.90
CA TYR A 323 12.93 -6.21 4.49
C TYR A 323 14.43 -6.19 4.19
N GLY A 324 15.06 -5.03 4.39
CA GLY A 324 16.48 -4.82 4.16
C GLY A 324 16.93 -4.86 2.69
N THR A 325 16.03 -4.95 1.71
CA THR A 325 16.44 -5.00 0.28
C THR A 325 17.20 -3.74 -0.11
N GLY A 326 16.65 -2.56 0.17
CA GLY A 326 17.24 -1.28 -0.19
C GLY A 326 16.76 -0.76 -1.55
N GLY A 327 17.63 -0.01 -2.23
CA GLY A 327 17.31 0.71 -3.47
C GLY A 327 18.04 0.15 -4.69
N ALA A 328 17.48 0.44 -5.88
CA ALA A 328 18.12 0.24 -7.16
C ALA A 328 17.78 1.35 -8.15
N LEU A 329 18.76 1.74 -8.95
CA LEU A 329 18.61 2.69 -10.05
C LEU A 329 18.70 1.94 -11.37
N LEU A 330 17.61 1.96 -12.14
CA LEU A 330 17.55 1.36 -13.47
C LEU A 330 17.67 2.45 -14.52
N GLN A 331 18.42 2.15 -15.58
CA GLN A 331 18.41 2.89 -16.83
C GLN A 331 17.75 2.07 -17.92
N VAL A 332 16.76 2.65 -18.57
CA VAL A 332 15.99 2.08 -19.68
C VAL A 332 16.19 2.93 -20.92
N ASP A 333 16.87 2.35 -21.90
CA ASP A 333 17.17 3.00 -23.16
C ASP A 333 16.52 2.26 -24.33
N LYS A 334 16.29 3.00 -25.41
CA LYS A 334 15.81 2.47 -26.69
C LYS A 334 16.75 2.87 -27.82
N ALA A 335 17.31 1.87 -28.50
CA ALA A 335 18.11 2.06 -29.72
C ALA A 335 17.40 1.40 -30.90
N GLY A 336 16.79 2.20 -31.78
CA GLY A 336 15.91 1.69 -32.83
C GLY A 336 14.70 0.98 -32.25
N SER A 337 14.53 -0.31 -32.54
CA SER A 337 13.48 -1.17 -31.95
C SER A 337 13.91 -1.89 -30.67
N LYS A 338 15.21 -1.91 -30.35
CA LYS A 338 15.75 -2.65 -29.21
C LYS A 338 15.68 -1.83 -27.94
N TRP A 339 15.10 -2.42 -26.90
CA TRP A 339 15.13 -1.88 -25.55
C TRP A 339 16.21 -2.55 -24.71
N THR A 340 16.77 -1.82 -23.76
CA THR A 340 17.71 -2.34 -22.76
C THR A 340 17.40 -1.77 -21.39
N ALA A 341 17.33 -2.64 -20.38
CA ALA A 341 17.21 -2.25 -18.98
C ALA A 341 18.49 -2.64 -18.21
N THR A 342 19.22 -1.65 -17.73
CA THR A 342 20.47 -1.82 -17.00
C THR A 342 20.32 -1.34 -15.56
N VAL A 343 20.70 -2.15 -14.58
CA VAL A 343 20.84 -1.71 -13.19
C VAL A 343 22.16 -0.94 -13.09
N LEU A 344 22.08 0.37 -12.89
CA LEU A 344 23.24 1.26 -12.73
C LEU A 344 23.81 1.20 -11.32
N ASP A 345 22.92 1.04 -10.34
CA ASP A 345 23.26 1.02 -8.92
C ASP A 345 22.24 0.15 -8.17
N GLN A 346 22.71 -0.50 -7.11
CA GLN A 346 21.92 -1.35 -6.23
C GLN A 346 22.61 -1.49 -4.87
N TYR A 347 21.87 -1.22 -3.80
CA TYR A 347 22.44 -1.18 -2.46
C TYR A 347 21.42 -1.60 -1.39
N LYS A 348 21.92 -1.95 -0.20
CA LYS A 348 21.11 -2.36 0.96
C LYS A 348 20.49 -1.17 1.67
N ALA A 349 19.41 -1.39 2.43
CA ALA A 349 18.63 -0.32 3.06
C ALA A 349 19.44 0.60 4.00
N ASP A 350 20.56 0.14 4.55
CA ASP A 350 21.47 0.92 5.40
C ASP A 350 22.55 1.69 4.63
N LYS A 351 22.60 1.56 3.29
CA LYS A 351 23.61 2.16 2.41
C LYS A 351 23.11 3.30 1.53
N GLY A 352 21.83 3.65 1.61
CA GLY A 352 21.26 4.74 0.82
C GLY A 352 19.75 4.85 1.01
N LEU A 353 19.10 5.67 0.19
CA LEU A 353 17.66 5.90 0.20
C LEU A 353 16.90 4.59 0.02
N SER A 354 15.91 4.35 0.89
CA SER A 354 15.06 3.16 0.85
C SER A 354 13.64 3.51 1.31
N SER A 355 12.71 2.58 1.09
CA SER A 355 11.38 2.56 1.70
C SER A 355 10.85 1.13 1.73
N GLU A 356 10.07 0.79 2.76
CA GLU A 356 9.49 -0.54 2.92
C GLU A 356 8.10 -0.67 2.30
N GLN A 357 7.29 0.39 2.34
CA GLN A 357 5.90 0.37 1.86
C GLN A 357 5.56 1.57 0.97
N GLN A 358 5.93 2.78 1.38
CA GLN A 358 5.57 3.99 0.65
C GLN A 358 6.39 4.15 -0.63
N THR A 359 5.75 4.63 -1.69
CA THR A 359 6.46 5.04 -2.91
C THR A 359 7.05 6.44 -2.68
N PRO A 360 8.37 6.65 -2.81
CA PRO A 360 8.97 7.96 -2.62
C PRO A 360 8.36 9.03 -3.53
N ILE A 361 8.36 10.28 -3.08
CA ILE A 361 7.89 11.43 -3.87
C ILE A 361 9.10 12.07 -4.55
N LEU A 362 9.01 12.34 -5.84
CA LEU A 362 9.93 13.24 -6.53
C LEU A 362 9.29 14.63 -6.60
N TYR A 363 9.88 15.62 -5.93
CA TYR A 363 9.37 16.99 -5.88
C TYR A 363 10.54 17.98 -6.00
N ASN A 364 10.56 18.81 -7.04
CA ASN A 364 11.61 19.81 -7.29
C ASN A 364 13.04 19.25 -7.15
N ASP A 365 13.34 18.15 -7.87
CA ASP A 365 14.64 17.44 -7.82
C ASP A 365 15.03 16.90 -6.43
N MET A 366 14.06 16.68 -5.55
CA MET A 366 14.24 16.01 -4.28
C MET A 366 13.44 14.71 -4.26
N ILE A 367 14.08 13.62 -3.83
CA ILE A 367 13.39 12.38 -3.51
C ILE A 367 13.11 12.35 -2.01
N ILE A 368 11.84 12.37 -1.64
CA ILE A 368 11.36 12.42 -0.26
C ILE A 368 10.82 11.03 0.10
N SER A 369 11.27 10.49 1.24
CA SER A 369 10.84 9.19 1.75
C SER A 369 10.92 9.11 3.27
N VAL A 370 10.24 8.12 3.85
CA VAL A 370 10.51 7.63 5.20
C VAL A 370 11.35 6.36 5.09
N MET A 371 12.49 6.34 5.78
CA MET A 371 13.42 5.22 5.80
C MET A 371 12.85 4.04 6.61
N PRO A 372 13.07 2.79 6.18
CA PRO A 372 12.57 1.62 6.90
C PRO A 372 13.33 1.38 8.22
N LYS A 373 12.86 0.41 9.02
CA LYS A 373 13.52 -0.02 10.26
C LYS A 373 14.97 -0.48 10.04
N ASP A 374 15.25 -1.04 8.85
CA ASP A 374 16.57 -1.51 8.42
C ASP A 374 17.45 -0.38 7.86
N GLY A 375 17.01 0.88 7.91
CA GLY A 375 17.69 2.06 7.35
C GLY A 375 18.94 2.53 8.10
N GLY A 376 19.55 1.68 8.93
CA GLY A 376 20.76 2.00 9.71
C GLY A 376 20.58 3.25 10.59
N GLY A 377 21.52 4.20 10.49
CA GLY A 377 21.48 5.45 11.26
C GLY A 377 20.27 6.34 10.93
N LEU A 378 19.66 6.16 9.76
CA LEU A 378 18.48 6.89 9.30
C LEU A 378 17.16 6.16 9.59
N ARG A 379 17.18 5.04 10.34
CA ARG A 379 15.98 4.21 10.59
C ARG A 379 14.75 5.04 10.96
N SER A 380 13.65 4.82 10.26
CA SER A 380 12.36 5.48 10.50
C SER A 380 12.37 7.00 10.37
N LYS A 381 13.44 7.63 9.87
CA LYS A 381 13.46 9.09 9.67
C LYS A 381 12.81 9.47 8.34
N LEU A 382 12.24 10.68 8.32
CA LEU A 382 11.94 11.37 7.08
C LEU A 382 13.26 11.86 6.48
N VAL A 383 13.47 11.61 5.20
CA VAL A 383 14.71 11.92 4.50
C VAL A 383 14.43 12.55 3.14
N CYS A 384 15.43 13.30 2.68
CA CYS A 384 15.45 13.92 1.36
C CYS A 384 16.79 13.61 0.69
N PHE A 385 16.76 13.14 -0.55
CA PHE A 385 17.94 12.78 -1.35
C PHE A 385 17.90 13.46 -2.71
N SER A 386 19.06 13.54 -3.38
CA SER A 386 19.15 13.97 -4.77
C SER A 386 18.89 12.78 -5.69
N PRO A 387 18.20 12.94 -6.84
CA PRO A 387 18.16 11.94 -7.90
C PRO A 387 19.54 11.52 -8.44
N THR A 388 20.58 12.33 -8.18
CA THR A 388 21.96 12.07 -8.61
C THR A 388 22.84 11.44 -7.52
N ASP A 389 22.39 11.42 -6.26
CA ASP A 389 23.11 10.81 -5.14
C ASP A 389 22.10 10.14 -4.21
N LEU A 390 21.99 8.82 -4.34
CA LEU A 390 21.06 7.98 -3.59
C LEU A 390 21.68 7.44 -2.30
N HIS A 391 22.95 7.75 -2.00
CA HIS A 391 23.65 7.23 -0.83
C HIS A 391 23.74 8.26 0.29
N ASN A 392 23.79 9.55 -0.05
CA ASN A 392 23.93 10.63 0.92
C ASN A 392 22.65 11.49 0.98
N PRO A 393 21.98 11.57 2.15
CA PRO A 393 20.83 12.44 2.29
C PRO A 393 21.25 13.91 2.20
N ILE A 394 20.45 14.72 1.49
CA ILE A 394 20.53 16.18 1.52
C ILE A 394 20.02 16.70 2.87
N TRP A 395 18.98 16.05 3.41
CA TRP A 395 18.35 16.41 4.68
C TRP A 395 17.72 15.18 5.34
N SER A 396 17.64 15.19 6.67
CA SER A 396 16.88 14.20 7.44
C SER A 396 16.22 14.86 8.65
N SER A 397 15.09 14.32 9.10
CA SER A 397 14.42 14.75 10.32
C SER A 397 15.29 14.61 11.56
N ALA A 398 14.87 15.28 12.65
CA ALA A 398 15.56 15.21 13.93
C ALA A 398 15.60 13.76 14.49
N ALA A 399 16.46 13.51 15.49
CA ALA A 399 16.71 12.16 16.00
C ALA A 399 15.49 11.51 16.68
N ASP A 400 14.61 12.34 17.23
CA ASP A 400 13.34 12.04 17.88
C ASP A 400 12.13 12.08 16.92
N GLU A 401 12.33 12.59 15.70
CA GLU A 401 11.30 12.64 14.64
C GLU A 401 11.40 11.40 13.75
N ARG A 402 10.79 10.31 14.23
CA ARG A 402 10.72 9.02 13.54
C ARG A 402 9.27 8.71 13.18
N PHE A 403 9.05 8.30 11.94
CA PHE A 403 7.74 8.19 11.30
C PHE A 403 7.30 6.73 11.05
N GLY A 404 8.15 5.76 11.41
CA GLY A 404 7.88 4.34 11.17
C GLY A 404 7.66 4.03 9.69
N LEU A 405 6.46 3.56 9.33
CA LEU A 405 6.04 3.31 7.94
C LEU A 405 4.98 4.31 7.43
N GLY A 406 4.86 5.43 8.14
CA GLY A 406 3.85 6.46 7.92
C GLY A 406 3.85 7.07 6.52
N PRO A 407 2.66 7.44 5.99
CA PRO A 407 2.50 8.01 4.66
C PRO A 407 2.91 9.49 4.63
N TYR A 408 3.07 9.99 3.40
CA TYR A 408 3.36 11.40 3.15
C TYR A 408 2.75 11.88 1.84
N LEU A 409 2.39 13.16 1.82
CA LEU A 409 1.70 13.86 0.73
C LEU A 409 2.24 15.29 0.65
N VAL A 410 2.52 15.78 -0.56
CA VAL A 410 2.86 17.20 -0.78
C VAL A 410 1.61 17.94 -1.24
N ILE A 411 1.29 19.06 -0.59
CA ILE A 411 0.25 19.99 -1.01
C ILE A 411 0.88 21.37 -1.17
N ASN A 412 0.90 21.88 -2.40
CA ASN A 412 1.66 23.05 -2.81
C ASN A 412 3.15 22.90 -2.46
N LYS A 413 3.60 23.56 -1.38
CA LYS A 413 4.98 23.49 -0.84
C LYS A 413 5.05 22.90 0.56
N HIS A 414 3.93 22.35 1.06
CA HIS A 414 3.84 21.77 2.39
C HIS A 414 3.86 20.26 2.29
N LEU A 415 4.80 19.64 3.00
CA LEU A 415 4.88 18.19 3.14
C LEU A 415 4.12 17.78 4.41
N PHE A 416 3.03 17.05 4.21
CA PHE A 416 2.31 16.38 5.27
C PHE A 416 2.92 14.99 5.47
N VAL A 417 3.31 14.67 6.70
CA VAL A 417 3.84 13.35 7.07
C VAL A 417 3.07 12.87 8.28
N PHE A 418 2.42 11.72 8.13
CA PHE A 418 1.65 11.13 9.21
C PHE A 418 2.48 10.02 9.85
N LYS A 419 2.88 10.20 11.09
CA LYS A 419 3.60 9.19 11.86
C LYS A 419 2.68 7.99 12.10
N ASP A 420 3.25 6.79 12.08
CA ASP A 420 2.51 5.54 12.23
C ASP A 420 1.76 5.37 13.57
N ASP A 421 2.03 6.24 14.55
CA ASP A 421 1.33 6.34 15.83
C ASP A 421 0.23 7.42 15.89
N GLY A 422 -0.09 8.07 14.76
CA GLY A 422 -1.21 9.01 14.66
C GLY A 422 -0.88 10.50 14.87
N GLU A 423 0.40 10.88 14.87
CA GLU A 423 0.82 12.29 14.88
C GLU A 423 1.06 12.84 13.48
N LEU A 424 0.42 13.96 13.14
CA LEU A 424 0.60 14.66 11.87
C LEU A 424 1.66 15.74 12.00
N TYR A 425 2.59 15.74 11.06
CA TYR A 425 3.63 16.75 10.90
C TYR A 425 3.42 17.49 9.59
N VAL A 426 3.62 18.81 9.62
CA VAL A 426 3.63 19.65 8.41
C VAL A 426 4.96 20.38 8.32
N TYR A 427 5.69 20.13 7.24
CA TYR A 427 6.93 20.82 6.91
C TYR A 427 6.72 21.76 5.72
N GLU A 428 7.35 22.92 5.73
CA GLU A 428 7.59 23.71 4.51
C GLU A 428 8.81 23.15 3.78
N ILE A 429 8.66 22.81 2.51
CA ILE A 429 9.75 22.39 1.64
C ILE A 429 10.52 23.64 1.16
N GLN A 430 11.81 23.72 1.49
CA GLN A 430 12.67 24.86 1.20
C GLN A 430 13.93 24.44 0.43
N SER A 431 13.85 24.31 -0.90
CA SER A 431 14.93 23.95 -1.84
C SER A 431 15.77 22.69 -1.51
N LYS A 432 16.50 22.68 -0.39
CA LYS A 432 17.35 21.57 0.12
C LYS A 432 17.13 21.29 1.61
N ALA A 433 16.12 21.89 2.22
CA ALA A 433 15.79 21.73 3.64
C ALA A 433 14.27 21.62 3.82
N MET A 434 13.87 21.14 5.00
CA MET A 434 12.47 21.13 5.43
C MET A 434 12.35 21.85 6.76
N LYS A 435 11.48 22.85 6.81
CA LYS A 435 11.19 23.60 8.04
C LYS A 435 9.90 23.08 8.64
N LEU A 436 9.98 22.49 9.84
CA LEU A 436 8.78 22.08 10.57
C LEU A 436 7.92 23.30 10.90
N LEU A 437 6.64 23.25 10.51
CA LEU A 437 5.66 24.30 10.79
C LEU A 437 4.66 23.87 11.86
N LYS A 438 4.25 22.59 11.85
CA LYS A 438 3.19 22.07 12.73
C LYS A 438 3.42 20.63 13.14
N LYS A 439 3.03 20.31 14.37
CA LYS A 439 2.85 18.96 14.93
C LYS A 439 1.47 18.91 15.59
N GLN A 440 0.71 17.85 15.34
CA GLN A 440 -0.62 17.65 15.92
C GLN A 440 -0.89 16.17 16.12
N ARG A 441 -1.30 15.77 17.33
CA ARG A 441 -1.85 14.44 17.57
C ARG A 441 -3.25 14.38 16.98
N VAL A 442 -3.47 13.55 15.95
CA VAL A 442 -4.77 13.41 15.29
C VAL A 442 -5.55 12.22 15.86
N MET A 443 -4.84 11.15 16.24
CA MET A 443 -5.40 9.96 16.86
C MET A 443 -4.30 9.20 17.63
N ASP A 444 -4.71 8.27 18.49
CA ASP A 444 -3.81 7.26 19.07
C ASP A 444 -3.68 6.11 18.07
N GLY A 445 -2.87 6.35 17.04
CA GLY A 445 -2.83 5.52 15.84
C GLY A 445 -2.21 4.15 16.05
N VAL A 446 -2.79 3.14 15.42
CA VAL A 446 -2.21 1.80 15.27
C VAL A 446 -1.91 1.57 13.79
N ASP A 447 -0.65 1.32 13.43
CA ASP A 447 -0.22 1.04 12.06
C ASP A 447 -0.77 2.05 11.04
N ALA A 448 -0.58 3.36 11.27
CA ALA A 448 -1.06 4.40 10.36
C ALA A 448 -0.23 4.49 9.08
N TRP A 449 -0.38 3.48 8.22
CA TRP A 449 0.41 3.27 7.00
C TRP A 449 -0.37 3.61 5.72
N GLY A 450 -1.69 3.70 5.78
CA GLY A 450 -2.53 4.01 4.62
C GLY A 450 -2.25 5.41 4.07
N PRO A 451 -2.06 5.60 2.74
CA PRO A 451 -1.90 6.92 2.13
C PRO A 451 -2.97 7.95 2.55
N MET A 452 -2.62 9.24 2.46
CA MET A 452 -3.57 10.34 2.69
C MET A 452 -4.24 10.78 1.39
N ALA A 453 -5.43 11.35 1.49
CA ALA A 453 -6.16 11.95 0.38
C ALA A 453 -6.51 13.41 0.69
N TYR A 454 -6.51 14.27 -0.33
CA TYR A 454 -6.84 15.68 -0.17
C TYR A 454 -7.76 16.17 -1.29
N ALA A 455 -8.81 16.89 -0.92
CA ALA A 455 -9.66 17.66 -1.83
C ALA A 455 -10.44 18.73 -1.06
N ASP A 456 -10.71 19.88 -1.70
CA ASP A 456 -11.54 20.96 -1.15
C ASP A 456 -11.16 21.41 0.29
N GLY A 457 -9.86 21.50 0.57
CA GLY A 457 -9.37 21.88 1.89
C GLY A 457 -9.50 20.82 2.98
N MET A 458 -9.96 19.62 2.63
CA MET A 458 -10.12 18.47 3.52
C MET A 458 -9.01 17.46 3.30
N LEU A 459 -8.29 17.11 4.37
CA LEU A 459 -7.29 16.06 4.40
C LEU A 459 -7.88 14.83 5.11
N VAL A 460 -8.07 13.74 4.37
CA VAL A 460 -8.56 12.47 4.91
C VAL A 460 -7.38 11.52 5.10
N LEU A 461 -7.27 10.98 6.31
CA LEU A 461 -6.18 10.08 6.72
C LEU A 461 -6.71 8.97 7.63
N ARG A 462 -5.94 7.91 7.83
CA ARG A 462 -6.37 6.76 8.62
C ARG A 462 -5.25 6.10 9.41
N ASP A 463 -5.63 5.40 10.47
CA ASP A 463 -4.84 4.30 11.01
C ASP A 463 -5.43 2.94 10.59
N ALA A 464 -5.03 1.84 11.23
CA ALA A 464 -5.53 0.52 10.93
C ALA A 464 -7.06 0.38 11.08
N HIS A 465 -7.72 1.18 11.91
CA HIS A 465 -9.12 1.00 12.27
C HIS A 465 -9.99 2.23 12.06
N THR A 466 -9.41 3.43 12.06
CA THR A 466 -10.14 4.71 12.10
C THR A 466 -9.77 5.56 10.89
N VAL A 467 -10.78 6.13 10.24
CA VAL A 467 -10.60 7.18 9.23
C VAL A 467 -11.04 8.52 9.82
N LYS A 468 -10.25 9.57 9.64
CA LYS A 468 -10.57 10.95 10.06
C LYS A 468 -10.40 11.93 8.92
N CYS A 469 -11.21 12.98 8.95
CA CYS A 469 -11.09 14.13 8.06
C CYS A 469 -10.72 15.38 8.84
N LEU A 470 -9.68 16.06 8.37
CA LEU A 470 -9.20 17.32 8.91
C LEU A 470 -9.51 18.45 7.93
N LYS A 471 -9.95 19.60 8.44
CA LYS A 471 -10.02 20.83 7.64
C LYS A 471 -8.70 21.59 7.77
N ILE A 472 -7.97 21.77 6.67
CA ILE A 472 -6.58 22.27 6.69
C ILE A 472 -6.38 23.65 6.04
N VAL A 473 -7.45 24.31 5.61
CA VAL A 473 -7.45 25.62 4.93
C VAL A 473 -8.16 26.70 5.74
#